data_AF-A0A2P2Q684-F1
#
_entry.id   AF-A0A2P2Q684-F1
#
_cell.length_a   1.000
_cell.length_b   1.000
_cell.length_c   1.000
_cell.angle_alpha   90.00
_cell.angle_beta   90.00
_cell.angle_gamma   90.00
#
_symmetry.space_group_name_H-M   'P 1'
#
loop_
_entity.id
_entity.type
_entity.pdbx_description
1 polymer ?
#
loop_
_entity_poly.entity_id
_entity_poly.type
_entity_poly.pdbx_seq_one_letter_code
_entity_poly.pdbx_strand_id
1 'polypeptide(L)'
;MLGLGAVIRRFSTKPKPKMKPIELKTPPEQTQGITRAIFDVVKEHGPLTISETWVRVQQVGLRGLTSKTHMKMVLRWMKERQMLRLICNHVGSQKQFLYTAWFAKSPIIRQTRPMKNCSLSRKNHSSPKFP
;
A
#
# COMPACT_ATOMS: atom_id res chain seq x y z
N MET A 1 -47.95 22.98 10.09
CA MET A 1 -46.70 23.37 9.41
C MET A 1 -45.97 22.13 8.94
N LEU A 2 -45.65 22.06 7.65
CA LEU A 2 -45.06 20.93 6.95
C LEU A 2 -43.60 20.68 7.40
N GLY A 3 -43.26 19.45 7.77
CA GLY A 3 -41.89 19.05 8.09
C GLY A 3 -41.08 18.81 6.82
N LEU A 4 -39.98 19.55 6.66
CA LEU A 4 -39.00 19.37 5.58
C LEU A 4 -38.22 18.07 5.80
N GLY A 5 -38.59 17.01 5.08
CA GLY A 5 -37.84 15.75 5.04
C GLY A 5 -36.54 15.93 4.26
N ALA A 6 -35.40 15.90 4.95
CA ALA A 6 -34.08 15.88 4.31
C ALA A 6 -33.83 14.52 3.64
N VAL A 7 -33.86 14.49 2.30
CA VAL A 7 -33.51 13.29 1.53
C VAL A 7 -31.98 13.15 1.48
N ILE A 8 -31.43 12.33 2.36
CA ILE A 8 -30.00 11.97 2.32
C ILE A 8 -29.80 11.03 1.13
N ARG A 9 -29.23 11.54 0.03
CA ARG A 9 -28.83 10.75 -1.14
C ARG A 9 -27.66 9.82 -0.76
N ARG A 10 -28.00 8.62 -0.27
CA ARG A 10 -27.05 7.53 -0.01
C ARG A 10 -26.45 7.04 -1.34
N PHE A 11 -25.30 7.56 -1.72
CA PHE A 11 -24.51 6.98 -2.81
C PHE A 11 -23.98 5.61 -2.37
N SER A 12 -24.69 4.54 -2.76
CA SER A 12 -24.20 3.17 -2.60
C SER A 12 -23.14 2.91 -3.66
N THR A 13 -21.86 3.10 -3.33
CA THR A 13 -20.77 2.64 -4.19
C THR A 13 -20.78 1.12 -4.17
N LYS A 14 -21.14 0.50 -5.31
CA LYS A 14 -21.09 -0.96 -5.45
C LYS A 14 -19.69 -1.45 -5.01
N PRO A 15 -19.60 -2.47 -4.13
CA PRO A 15 -18.32 -3.01 -3.71
C PRO A 15 -17.55 -3.47 -4.95
N LYS A 16 -16.24 -3.21 -4.97
CA LYS A 16 -15.38 -3.62 -6.09
C LYS A 16 -15.60 -5.11 -6.35
N PRO A 17 -15.86 -5.51 -7.61
CA PRO A 17 -16.04 -6.91 -7.95
C PRO A 17 -14.84 -7.71 -7.45
N LYS A 18 -15.08 -8.90 -6.89
CA LYS A 18 -14.03 -9.81 -6.43
C LYS A 18 -13.14 -10.11 -7.64
N MET A 19 -11.96 -9.47 -7.69
CA MET A 19 -10.99 -9.73 -8.75
C MET A 19 -10.54 -11.19 -8.65
N LYS A 20 -10.42 -11.85 -9.79
CA LYS A 20 -9.79 -13.17 -9.87
C LYS A 20 -8.34 -13.06 -9.36
N PRO A 21 -7.80 -14.09 -8.69
CA PRO A 21 -6.38 -14.14 -8.33
C PRO A 21 -5.54 -13.87 -9.58
N ILE A 22 -4.50 -13.05 -9.45
CA ILE A 22 -3.61 -12.81 -10.58
C ILE A 22 -2.92 -14.12 -10.91
N GLU A 23 -3.02 -14.54 -12.15
CA GLU A 23 -2.26 -15.65 -12.69
C GLU A 23 -1.03 -15.10 -13.39
N LEU A 24 0.15 -15.56 -12.97
CA LEU A 24 1.39 -15.26 -13.67
C LEU A 24 1.40 -16.14 -14.92
N LYS A 25 1.50 -15.51 -16.10
CA LYS A 25 1.52 -16.23 -17.38
C LYS A 25 2.81 -17.04 -17.62
N THR A 26 3.77 -16.97 -16.69
CA THR A 26 5.02 -17.70 -16.75
C THR A 26 4.88 -19.10 -16.15
N PRO A 27 5.65 -20.10 -16.64
CA PRO A 27 5.64 -21.43 -16.05
C PRO A 27 5.98 -21.38 -14.54
N PRO A 28 5.40 -22.28 -13.73
CA PRO A 28 5.46 -22.21 -12.27
C PRO A 28 6.90 -22.30 -11.74
N GLU A 29 7.78 -23.07 -12.39
CA GLU A 29 9.18 -23.23 -12.00
C GLU A 29 9.98 -21.92 -12.14
N GLN A 30 9.85 -21.24 -13.28
CA GLN A 30 10.47 -19.93 -13.53
C GLN A 30 9.94 -18.88 -12.55
N THR A 31 8.66 -18.97 -12.22
CA THR A 31 8.00 -18.05 -11.29
C THR A 31 8.60 -18.14 -9.88
N GLN A 32 8.91 -19.34 -9.39
CA GLN A 32 9.50 -19.52 -8.07
C GLN A 32 10.91 -18.92 -7.99
N GLY A 33 11.75 -19.13 -9.01
CA GLY A 33 13.08 -18.54 -9.09
C GLY A 33 13.04 -17.00 -9.10
N ILE A 34 12.20 -16.43 -9.95
CA ILE A 34 12.04 -14.97 -10.06
C ILE A 34 11.53 -14.38 -8.74
N THR A 35 10.49 -14.97 -8.16
CA THR A 35 9.87 -14.44 -6.93
C THR A 35 10.81 -14.54 -5.72
N ARG A 36 11.60 -15.61 -5.61
CA ARG A 36 12.61 -15.77 -4.55
C ARG A 36 13.70 -14.71 -4.68
N ALA A 37 14.26 -14.53 -5.87
CA ALA A 37 15.28 -13.51 -6.09
C ALA A 37 14.79 -12.09 -5.79
N ILE A 38 13.58 -11.74 -6.23
CA ILE A 38 12.97 -10.43 -5.90
C ILE A 38 12.77 -10.29 -4.39
N PHE A 39 12.32 -11.34 -3.71
CA PHE A 39 12.13 -11.32 -2.27
C PHE A 39 13.45 -11.10 -1.52
N ASP A 40 14.52 -11.79 -1.93
CA ASP A 40 15.85 -11.65 -1.34
C ASP A 40 16.39 -10.22 -1.52
N VAL A 41 16.25 -9.63 -2.71
CA VAL A 41 16.63 -8.23 -2.99
C VAL A 41 15.88 -7.25 -2.07
N VAL A 42 14.57 -7.43 -1.88
CA VAL A 42 13.76 -6.56 -1.01
C VAL A 42 14.09 -6.81 0.47
N LYS A 43 14.40 -8.04 0.85
CA LYS A 43 14.78 -8.40 2.22
C LYS A 43 16.13 -7.81 2.60
N GLU A 44 17.11 -7.84 1.69
CA GLU A 44 18.47 -7.33 1.92
C GLU A 44 18.50 -5.81 2.03
N HIS A 45 17.79 -5.10 1.14
CA HIS A 45 17.86 -3.64 1.06
C HIS A 45 16.74 -2.91 1.81
N GLY A 46 15.71 -3.61 2.28
CA GLY A 46 14.57 -3.03 2.97
C GLY A 46 13.49 -2.50 2.01
N PRO A 47 12.62 -1.57 2.46
CA PRO A 47 11.52 -1.07 1.64
C PRO A 47 12.03 -0.30 0.41
N LEU A 48 11.74 -0.80 -0.79
CA LEU A 48 12.21 -0.22 -2.05
C LEU A 48 11.04 0.25 -2.92
N THR A 49 11.25 1.29 -3.71
CA THR A 49 10.31 1.69 -4.77
C THR A 49 10.40 0.72 -5.95
N ILE A 50 9.36 0.68 -6.80
CA ILE A 50 9.36 -0.15 -8.02
C ILE A 50 10.59 0.12 -8.90
N SER A 51 10.99 1.39 -9.03
CA SER A 51 12.15 1.76 -9.85
C SER A 51 13.45 1.24 -9.26
N GLU A 52 13.65 1.37 -7.94
CA GLU A 52 14.85 0.86 -7.27
C GLU A 52 14.93 -0.66 -7.32
N THR A 53 13.82 -1.36 -7.07
CA THR A 53 13.77 -2.82 -7.19
C THR A 53 14.17 -3.27 -8.59
N TRP A 54 13.71 -2.59 -9.65
CA TRP A 54 14.10 -2.92 -11.02
C TRP A 54 15.62 -2.80 -11.24
N VAL A 55 16.22 -1.70 -10.79
CA VAL A 55 17.67 -1.48 -10.95
C VAL A 55 18.47 -2.55 -10.21
N ARG A 56 18.09 -2.88 -8.98
CA ARG A 56 18.78 -3.91 -8.18
C ARG A 56 18.66 -5.30 -8.77
N VAL A 57 17.48 -5.66 -9.27
CA VAL A 57 17.26 -6.96 -9.91
C VAL A 57 18.08 -7.10 -11.20
N GLN A 58 18.26 -6.01 -11.95
CA GLN A 58 19.15 -5.98 -13.11
C GLN A 58 20.63 -6.13 -12.70
N GLN A 59 21.07 -5.52 -11.60
CA GLN A 59 22.43 -5.67 -11.06
C GLN A 59 22.75 -7.10 -10.61
N VAL A 60 21.77 -7.80 -10.06
CA VAL A 60 21.89 -9.23 -9.66
C VAL A 60 21.87 -10.16 -10.89
N GLY A 61 21.57 -9.65 -12.09
CA GLY A 61 21.58 -10.43 -13.32
C GLY A 61 20.46 -11.47 -13.40
N LEU A 62 19.30 -11.18 -12.78
CA LEU A 62 18.18 -12.12 -12.75
C LEU A 62 17.65 -12.41 -14.16
N ARG A 63 17.87 -13.64 -14.63
CA ARG A 63 17.32 -14.14 -15.90
C ARG A 63 15.84 -14.49 -15.70
N GLY A 64 14.98 -14.14 -16.66
CA GLY A 64 13.54 -14.45 -16.63
C GLY A 64 12.61 -13.24 -16.48
N LEU A 65 13.12 -12.06 -16.11
CA LEU A 65 12.38 -10.80 -16.19
C LEU A 65 12.65 -10.10 -17.53
N THR A 66 11.62 -10.00 -18.35
CA THR A 66 11.71 -9.40 -19.69
C THR A 66 11.57 -7.88 -19.70
N SER A 67 10.86 -7.29 -18.73
CA SER A 67 10.60 -5.85 -18.67
C SER A 67 10.21 -5.37 -17.28
N LYS A 68 10.30 -4.06 -17.05
CA LYS A 68 9.81 -3.40 -15.82
C LYS A 68 8.31 -3.64 -15.59
N THR A 69 7.51 -3.71 -16.66
CA THR A 69 6.08 -4.03 -16.59
C THR A 69 5.85 -5.47 -16.13
N HIS A 70 6.64 -6.42 -16.65
CA HIS A 70 6.59 -7.81 -16.19
C HIS A 70 6.94 -7.92 -14.70
N MET A 71 8.01 -7.25 -14.26
CA MET A 71 8.35 -7.19 -12.83
C MET A 71 7.20 -6.63 -11.98
N LYS A 72 6.53 -5.56 -12.44
CA LYS A 72 5.38 -4.97 -11.73
C LYS A 72 4.22 -5.96 -11.57
N MET A 73 3.98 -6.83 -12.56
CA MET A 73 2.99 -7.91 -12.44
C MET A 73 3.41 -8.93 -11.40
N VAL A 74 4.68 -9.34 -11.39
CA VAL A 74 5.24 -10.26 -10.39
C VAL A 74 5.12 -9.68 -8.97
N LEU A 75 5.50 -8.42 -8.76
CA LEU A 75 5.36 -7.74 -7.46
C LEU A 75 3.90 -7.68 -6.98
N ARG A 76 2.96 -7.47 -7.91
CA ARG A 76 1.53 -7.48 -7.59
C ARG A 76 1.06 -8.87 -7.19
N TRP A 77 1.49 -9.90 -7.89
CA TRP A 77 1.21 -11.30 -7.57
C TRP A 77 1.79 -11.72 -6.21
N MET A 78 3.06 -11.40 -5.95
CA MET A 78 3.73 -11.65 -4.67
C MET A 78 2.98 -10.98 -3.51
N LYS A 79 2.43 -9.78 -3.73
CA LYS A 79 1.61 -9.08 -2.73
C LYS A 79 0.28 -9.80 -2.44
N GLU A 80 -0.37 -10.37 -3.46
CA GLU A 80 -1.61 -11.15 -3.27
C GLU A 80 -1.36 -12.45 -2.49
N ARG A 81 -0.20 -13.06 -2.70
CA ARG A 81 0.29 -14.25 -1.98
C ARG A 81 0.90 -13.93 -0.62
N GLN A 82 0.79 -12.69 -0.14
CA GLN A 82 1.35 -12.22 1.14
C GLN A 82 2.86 -12.43 1.29
N MET A 83 3.62 -12.46 0.20
CA MET A 83 5.09 -12.49 0.25
C MET A 83 5.66 -11.08 0.52
N LEU A 84 5.00 -10.06 -0.04
CA LEU A 84 5.37 -8.66 0.08
C LEU A 84 4.19 -7.81 0.58
N ARG A 85 4.50 -6.66 1.19
CA ARG A 85 3.54 -5.63 1.58
C ARG A 85 3.85 -4.34 0.83
N LEU A 86 2.80 -3.64 0.40
CA LEU A 86 2.92 -2.30 -0.16
C LEU A 86 2.64 -1.28 0.94
N ILE A 87 3.60 -0.42 1.22
CA ILE A 87 3.48 0.68 2.18
C ILE A 87 3.44 2.01 1.43
N CYS A 88 2.74 2.99 2.00
CA CYS A 88 2.75 4.36 1.52
C CYS A 88 3.62 5.19 2.48
N ASN A 89 4.70 5.75 1.96
CA ASN A 89 5.53 6.72 2.65
C ASN A 89 5.16 8.13 2.16
N HIS A 90 4.80 9.02 3.07
CA HIS A 90 4.45 10.40 2.72
C HIS A 90 5.68 11.28 2.96
N VAL A 91 6.27 11.78 1.88
CA VAL A 91 7.44 12.65 1.92
C VAL A 91 7.00 14.06 1.53
N GLY A 92 6.81 14.94 2.53
CA GLY A 92 6.28 16.28 2.30
C GLY A 92 4.83 16.23 1.84
N SER A 93 4.57 16.60 0.58
CA SER A 93 3.25 16.48 -0.09
C SER A 93 3.17 15.32 -1.08
N GLN A 94 4.28 14.60 -1.31
CA GLN A 94 4.39 13.53 -2.29
C GLN A 94 4.16 12.16 -1.64
N LYS A 95 3.40 11.31 -2.31
CA LYS A 95 3.16 9.92 -1.91
C LYS A 95 4.13 9.00 -2.61
N GLN A 96 4.96 8.30 -1.85
CA GLN A 96 5.83 7.26 -2.34
C GLN A 96 5.28 5.89 -1.94
N PHE A 97 5.30 4.95 -2.88
CA PHE A 97 4.87 3.58 -2.63
C PHE A 97 6.08 2.66 -2.63
N LEU A 98 6.27 1.92 -1.54
CA LEU A 98 7.42 1.06 -1.31
C LEU A 98 6.93 -0.38 -1.09
N TYR A 99 7.66 -1.35 -1.64
CA TYR A 99 7.46 -2.77 -1.35
C TYR A 99 8.41 -3.18 -0.23
N THR A 100 7.87 -3.86 0.78
CA THR A 100 8.62 -4.42 1.92
C THR A 100 8.33 -5.91 2.08
N ALA A 101 9.27 -6.68 2.63
CA ALA A 101 9.06 -8.08 2.92
C ALA A 101 7.99 -8.28 4.00
N TRP A 102 7.12 -9.29 3.85
CA TRP A 102 5.98 -9.51 4.76
C TRP A 102 6.39 -9.73 6.23
N PHE A 103 7.54 -10.37 6.46
CA PHE A 103 8.08 -10.66 7.80
C PHE A 103 9.01 -9.57 8.36
N ALA A 104 9.28 -8.49 7.62
CA ALA A 104 10.03 -7.38 8.18
C ALA A 104 9.16 -6.70 9.24
N LYS A 105 9.61 -6.70 10.50
CA LYS A 105 9.07 -5.82 11.55
C LYS A 105 8.97 -4.44 10.91
N SER A 106 7.77 -3.86 10.91
CA SER A 106 7.50 -2.56 10.31
C SER A 106 8.67 -1.63 10.63
N PRO A 107 9.43 -1.10 9.65
CA PRO A 107 10.36 -0.04 9.98
C PRO A 107 9.47 1.02 10.62
N ILE A 108 9.77 1.36 11.87
CA ILE A 108 9.13 2.47 12.56
C ILE A 108 9.51 3.68 11.72
N ILE A 109 8.67 4.00 10.73
CA ILE A 109 8.78 5.23 9.96
C ILE A 109 8.55 6.29 11.01
N ARG A 110 9.64 6.88 11.50
CA ARG A 110 9.62 8.01 12.41
C ARG A 110 8.95 9.14 11.65
N GLN A 111 7.62 9.19 11.76
CA GLN A 111 6.81 10.30 11.29
C GLN A 111 7.21 11.50 12.13
N THR A 112 8.11 12.35 11.64
CA THR A 112 8.11 13.76 12.04
C THR A 112 6.80 14.34 11.54
N ARG A 113 5.78 14.29 12.40
CA ARG A 113 4.50 14.92 12.17
C ARG A 113 4.76 16.39 11.83
N PRO A 114 4.28 16.94 10.69
CA PRO A 114 4.13 18.37 10.59
C PRO A 114 3.02 18.77 11.56
N MET A 115 3.42 19.44 12.63
CA MET A 115 2.55 20.05 13.62
C MET A 115 1.62 21.03 12.91
N LYS A 116 0.36 20.63 12.68
CA LYS A 116 -0.72 21.57 12.38
C LYS A 116 -1.42 21.89 13.69
N ASN A 117 -1.01 23.00 14.29
CA ASN A 117 -1.71 23.64 15.38
C ASN A 117 -2.99 24.33 14.87
N CYS A 118 -3.97 24.34 15.77
CA CYS A 118 -5.14 25.23 15.88
C CYS A 118 -6.25 25.06 14.82
N SER A 119 -7.54 24.96 15.18
CA SER A 119 -8.24 25.51 16.35
C SER A 119 -9.41 24.64 16.85
N LEU A 120 -9.55 24.61 18.18
CA LEU A 120 -10.73 24.22 18.95
C LEU A 120 -12.03 24.86 18.42
N SER A 121 -13.11 24.09 18.39
CA SER A 121 -14.38 24.48 19.03
C SER A 121 -15.22 23.21 19.27
N ARG A 122 -15.17 22.64 20.47
CA ARG A 122 -16.08 22.88 21.61
C ARG A 122 -17.32 21.98 21.50
N LYS A 123 -17.28 20.88 22.27
CA LYS A 123 -18.39 19.96 22.52
C LYS A 123 -19.42 20.68 23.39
N ASN A 124 -20.67 20.77 22.93
CA ASN A 124 -21.78 21.23 23.76
C ASN A 124 -22.26 20.05 24.62
N HIS A 125 -22.02 20.12 25.92
CA HIS A 125 -22.70 19.28 26.91
C HIS A 125 -23.61 20.19 27.74
N SER A 126 -24.87 19.79 27.82
CA SER A 126 -25.98 20.40 28.55
C SER A 126 -25.72 20.55 30.05
N SER A 127 -26.13 21.69 30.60
CA SER A 127 -26.12 22.04 32.03
C SER A 127 -27.25 21.37 32.84
N PRO A 128 -27.05 21.15 34.15
CA PRO A 128 -28.11 21.23 35.16
C PRO A 128 -28.07 22.57 35.92
N LYS A 129 -29.20 22.93 36.54
CA LYS A 129 -29.52 24.23 37.14
C LYS A 129 -29.57 24.17 38.69
N PHE A 130 -29.13 25.28 39.30
CA PHE A 130 -29.51 25.85 40.62
C PHE A 130 -29.08 25.10 41.90
N PRO A 131 -29.00 25.74 43.09
CA PRO A 131 -29.89 26.78 43.66
C PRO A 131 -29.61 28.23 43.21
#